data_AF-A0A3D0PB06-F1
#
_entry.id   AF-A0A3D0PB06-F1
#
_cell.length_a   1.000
_cell.length_b   1.000
_cell.length_c   1.000
_cell.angle_alpha   90.00
_cell.angle_beta   90.00
_cell.angle_gamma   90.00
#
_symmetry.space_group_name_H-M   'P 1'
#
loop_
_entity.id
_entity.type
_entity.pdbx_description
1 polymer ?
#
loop_
_entity_poly.entity_id
_entity_poly.type
_entity_poly.pdbx_seq_one_letter_code
_entity_poly.pdbx_strand_id
1 'polypeptide(L)'
;AVDFSAIGGIGRQPRGLLVTVAVNWLIKPLTMTALAWLFIRGLFGPWIPAAMGQEYVAGMILLGVAPCTAMVFVWSRLSDGDPNYTLVQVAINDLIMVFAFAPIATWLLGVSDVLVPWDTMLTAVGLFVVVPLAAGWLTRLLLRSETRIQRLEVQLKPVAMLSLIATVLVLFMVQAQAILGNPLAIVLIAIPLILQTYLIFWIAAQWMLRWHQPRSIAAPGAMIGASNFFELAVAVAISLFGLNSGAALATVVGVLVEVPVMLSLVAIANRNEDLFPA
;
A
#
# COMPACT_ATOMS: atom_id res chain seq x y z
N ALA A 1 9.68 -5.17 -14.60
CA ALA A 1 9.25 -6.36 -13.81
C ALA A 1 10.41 -6.79 -12.90
N VAL A 2 10.14 -7.50 -11.80
CA VAL A 2 11.17 -7.88 -10.80
C VAL A 2 12.34 -8.61 -11.47
N ASP A 3 13.55 -8.09 -11.26
CA ASP A 3 14.80 -8.71 -11.68
C ASP A 3 15.35 -9.59 -10.55
N PHE A 4 15.23 -10.91 -10.71
CA PHE A 4 15.75 -11.85 -9.73
C PHE A 4 17.29 -11.87 -9.67
N SER A 5 18.01 -11.28 -10.65
CA SER A 5 19.46 -11.08 -10.58
C SER A 5 19.83 -9.83 -9.76
N ALA A 6 18.93 -8.85 -9.62
CA ALA A 6 19.09 -7.69 -8.74
C ALA A 6 18.96 -8.04 -7.24
N ILE A 7 18.39 -9.20 -6.92
CA ILE A 7 18.37 -9.81 -5.57
C ILE A 7 19.80 -10.05 -5.06
N GLY A 8 20.80 -10.24 -5.95
CA GLY A 8 22.21 -10.30 -5.56
C GLY A 8 22.75 -9.01 -4.91
N GLY A 9 22.08 -7.87 -5.12
CA GLY A 9 22.41 -6.58 -4.50
C GLY A 9 21.84 -6.37 -3.09
N ILE A 10 20.93 -7.25 -2.62
CA ILE A 10 20.29 -7.18 -1.29
C ILE A 10 21.33 -7.08 -0.17
N GLY A 11 22.49 -7.69 -0.35
CA GLY A 11 23.57 -7.68 0.64
C GLY A 11 24.21 -6.32 0.89
N ARG A 12 23.99 -5.29 0.06
CA ARG A 12 24.68 -4.00 0.21
C ARG A 12 24.16 -3.18 1.40
N GLN A 13 22.85 -3.18 1.65
CA GLN A 13 22.24 -2.43 2.76
C GLN A 13 21.02 -3.16 3.34
N PRO A 14 21.21 -4.21 4.16
CA PRO A 14 20.11 -5.01 4.70
C PRO A 14 19.28 -4.26 5.76
N ARG A 15 19.87 -3.22 6.39
CA ARG A 15 19.23 -2.44 7.46
C ARG A 15 17.98 -1.70 6.96
N GLY A 16 18.08 -0.98 5.85
CA GLY A 16 16.93 -0.25 5.28
C GLY A 16 15.77 -1.19 4.93
N LEU A 17 16.08 -2.33 4.31
CA LEU A 17 15.08 -3.35 3.99
C LEU A 17 14.40 -3.90 5.25
N LEU A 18 15.15 -4.16 6.31
CA LEU A 18 14.58 -4.67 7.55
C LEU A 18 13.63 -3.66 8.21
N VAL A 19 13.96 -2.36 8.14
CA VAL A 19 13.04 -1.30 8.58
C VAL A 19 11.74 -1.34 7.77
N THR A 20 11.82 -1.36 6.44
CA THR A 20 10.59 -1.32 5.63
C THR A 20 9.75 -2.59 5.75
N VAL A 21 10.37 -3.76 5.85
CA VAL A 21 9.67 -5.02 6.12
C VAL A 21 8.99 -4.99 7.49
N ALA A 22 9.70 -4.58 8.55
CA ALA A 22 9.10 -4.49 9.88
C ALA A 22 7.97 -3.45 9.94
N VAL A 23 8.15 -2.31 9.27
CA VAL A 23 7.11 -1.28 9.21
C VAL A 23 5.88 -1.80 8.47
N ASN A 24 6.04 -2.42 7.30
CA ASN A 24 4.92 -2.86 6.47
C ASN A 24 4.16 -4.06 7.04
N TRP A 25 4.87 -5.02 7.62
CA TRP A 25 4.27 -6.31 8.00
C TRP A 25 3.97 -6.45 9.48
N LEU A 26 4.50 -5.56 10.32
CA LEU A 26 4.26 -5.58 11.76
C LEU A 26 3.66 -4.26 12.25
N ILE A 27 4.35 -3.14 12.07
CA ILE A 27 3.93 -1.87 12.69
C ILE A 27 2.63 -1.36 12.05
N LYS A 28 2.63 -1.20 10.73
CA LYS A 28 1.53 -0.61 9.97
C LYS A 28 0.20 -1.35 10.12
N PRO A 29 0.13 -2.70 10.00
CA PRO A 29 -1.14 -3.40 10.17
C PRO A 29 -1.69 -3.26 11.59
N LEU A 30 -0.82 -3.32 12.61
CA LEU A 30 -1.22 -3.18 14.01
C LEU A 30 -1.68 -1.76 14.33
N THR A 31 -0.92 -0.74 13.94
CA THR A 31 -1.30 0.65 14.22
C THR A 31 -2.51 1.07 13.40
N MET A 32 -2.69 0.56 12.18
CA MET A 32 -3.90 0.79 11.39
C MET A 32 -5.13 0.20 12.08
N THR A 33 -5.03 -1.04 12.57
CA THR A 33 -6.12 -1.68 13.33
C THR A 33 -6.45 -0.89 14.59
N ALA A 34 -5.43 -0.48 15.35
CA ALA A 34 -5.60 0.29 16.57
C ALA A 34 -6.26 1.65 16.31
N LEU A 35 -5.81 2.39 15.29
CA LEU A 35 -6.39 3.69 14.92
C LEU A 35 -7.80 3.52 14.35
N ALA A 36 -8.04 2.53 13.50
CA ALA A 36 -9.36 2.25 12.97
C ALA A 36 -10.35 1.98 14.10
N TRP A 37 -9.99 1.13 15.05
CA TRP A 37 -10.85 0.83 16.21
C TRP A 37 -11.03 2.07 17.11
N LEU A 38 -9.95 2.75 17.48
CA LEU A 38 -10.00 3.93 18.36
C LEU A 38 -10.85 5.06 17.76
N PHE A 39 -10.66 5.37 16.49
CA PHE A 39 -11.37 6.46 15.84
C PHE A 39 -12.78 6.07 15.46
N ILE A 40 -13.00 4.95 14.77
CA ILE A 40 -14.34 4.61 14.26
C ILE A 40 -15.27 4.08 15.35
N ARG A 41 -14.78 3.19 16.22
CA ARG A 41 -15.61 2.56 17.26
C ARG A 41 -15.60 3.38 18.55
N GLY A 42 -14.47 4.01 18.88
CA GLY A 42 -14.33 4.85 20.05
C GLY A 42 -14.81 6.29 19.82
N LEU A 43 -13.91 7.15 19.32
CA LEU A 43 -14.12 8.60 19.20
C LEU A 43 -15.33 8.96 18.35
N PHE A 44 -15.52 8.27 17.23
CA PHE A 44 -16.57 8.54 16.26
C PHE A 44 -17.77 7.61 16.36
N GLY A 45 -17.76 6.66 17.30
CA GLY A 45 -18.83 5.69 17.51
C GLY A 45 -20.23 6.32 17.58
N PRO A 46 -20.45 7.46 18.28
CA PRO A 46 -21.77 8.11 18.33
C PRO A 46 -22.28 8.64 16.99
N TRP A 47 -21.39 8.89 16.02
CA TRP A 47 -21.74 9.45 14.70
C TRP A 47 -21.84 8.38 13.60
N ILE A 48 -21.55 7.12 13.92
CA ILE A 48 -21.45 6.04 12.94
C ILE A 48 -22.40 4.90 13.34
N PRO A 49 -23.31 4.47 12.45
CA PRO A 49 -24.11 3.27 12.70
C PRO A 49 -23.23 2.06 13.03
N ALA A 50 -23.56 1.32 14.08
CA ALA A 50 -22.70 0.26 14.61
C ALA A 50 -22.29 -0.80 13.55
N ALA A 51 -23.21 -1.15 12.64
CA ALA A 51 -22.95 -2.07 11.53
C ALA A 51 -21.92 -1.49 10.54
N MET A 52 -22.08 -0.23 10.13
CA MET A 52 -21.16 0.46 9.22
C MET A 52 -19.77 0.67 9.84
N GLY A 53 -19.72 0.92 11.15
CA GLY A 53 -18.45 1.10 11.85
C GLY A 53 -17.55 -0.13 11.78
N GLN A 54 -18.12 -1.35 11.80
CA GLN A 54 -17.33 -2.58 11.66
C GLN A 54 -16.78 -2.72 10.23
N GLU A 55 -17.60 -2.40 9.23
CA GLU A 55 -17.16 -2.42 7.83
C GLU A 55 -16.09 -1.37 7.53
N TYR A 56 -16.19 -0.16 8.08
CA TYR A 56 -15.15 0.87 7.97
C TYR A 56 -13.82 0.41 8.57
N VAL A 57 -13.88 -0.20 9.76
CA VAL A 57 -12.68 -0.79 10.39
C VAL A 57 -12.08 -1.86 9.50
N ALA A 58 -12.89 -2.77 8.96
CA ALA A 58 -12.42 -3.83 8.08
C ALA A 58 -11.74 -3.28 6.81
N GLY A 59 -12.35 -2.29 6.15
CA GLY A 59 -11.77 -1.65 4.97
C GLY A 59 -10.43 -0.96 5.26
N MET A 60 -10.29 -0.31 6.41
CA MET A 60 -9.01 0.29 6.81
C MET A 60 -7.95 -0.76 7.15
N ILE A 61 -8.31 -1.87 7.81
CA ILE A 61 -7.39 -2.99 8.06
C ILE A 61 -6.88 -3.56 6.73
N LEU A 62 -7.76 -3.78 5.76
CA LEU A 62 -7.38 -4.27 4.43
C LEU A 62 -6.39 -3.33 3.74
N LEU A 63 -6.58 -2.01 3.83
CA LEU A 63 -5.61 -1.02 3.36
C LEU A 63 -4.27 -1.12 4.11
N GLY A 64 -4.32 -1.25 5.43
CA GLY A 64 -3.12 -1.29 6.29
C GLY A 64 -2.24 -2.52 6.07
N VAL A 65 -2.83 -3.67 5.74
CA VAL A 65 -2.13 -4.94 5.50
C VAL A 65 -1.50 -5.00 4.10
N ALA A 66 -1.97 -4.20 3.15
CA ALA A 66 -1.51 -4.24 1.76
C ALA A 66 -0.45 -3.15 1.48
N PRO A 67 0.87 -3.47 1.47
CA PRO A 67 1.90 -2.51 1.09
C PRO A 67 1.87 -2.18 -0.40
N CYS A 68 2.09 -0.90 -0.74
CA CYS A 68 2.07 -0.43 -2.13
C CYS A 68 3.25 -0.96 -2.96
N THR A 69 2.99 -1.30 -4.22
CA THR A 69 3.96 -1.94 -5.13
C THR A 69 4.34 -1.04 -6.31
N ALA A 70 3.39 -0.28 -6.85
CA ALA A 70 3.58 0.52 -8.06
C ALA A 70 3.90 2.00 -7.77
N MET A 71 3.06 2.70 -6.99
CA MET A 71 3.20 4.15 -6.79
C MET A 71 4.47 4.54 -6.03
N VAL A 72 5.03 3.60 -5.25
CA VAL A 72 6.30 3.79 -4.54
C VAL A 72 7.47 4.14 -5.45
N PHE A 73 7.46 3.74 -6.73
CA PHE A 73 8.48 4.17 -7.69
C PHE A 73 8.35 5.66 -8.04
N VAL A 74 7.14 6.20 -8.05
CA VAL A 74 6.90 7.64 -8.24
C VAL A 74 7.39 8.41 -7.03
N TRP A 75 7.05 7.97 -5.83
CA TRP A 75 7.50 8.60 -4.58
C TRP A 75 9.02 8.54 -4.41
N SER A 76 9.62 7.39 -4.73
CA SER A 76 11.08 7.23 -4.76
C SER A 76 11.71 8.19 -5.75
N ARG A 77 11.16 8.35 -6.95
CA ARG A 77 11.71 9.26 -7.96
C ARG A 77 11.59 10.73 -7.54
N LEU A 78 10.48 11.11 -6.91
CA LEU A 78 10.25 12.47 -6.43
C LEU A 78 11.09 12.82 -5.19
N SER A 79 11.71 11.83 -4.53
CA SER A 79 12.54 12.00 -3.33
C SER A 79 14.02 11.62 -3.55
N ASP A 80 14.47 11.61 -4.82
CA ASP A 80 15.85 11.28 -5.22
C ASP A 80 16.34 9.90 -4.70
N GLY A 81 15.44 8.93 -4.70
CA GLY A 81 15.69 7.55 -4.28
C GLY A 81 16.51 6.73 -5.27
N ASP A 82 17.22 5.72 -4.76
CA ASP A 82 17.89 4.72 -5.60
C ASP A 82 16.85 3.78 -6.24
N PRO A 83 16.66 3.81 -7.58
CA PRO A 83 15.65 3.01 -8.26
C PRO A 83 15.91 1.51 -8.17
N ASN A 84 17.17 1.08 -8.10
CA ASN A 84 17.52 -0.34 -8.00
C ASN A 84 17.20 -0.85 -6.59
N TYR A 85 17.51 -0.05 -5.57
CA TYR A 85 17.19 -0.42 -4.19
C TYR A 85 15.68 -0.42 -3.93
N THR A 86 14.95 0.57 -4.47
CA THR A 86 13.47 0.59 -4.42
C THR A 86 12.88 -0.65 -5.11
N LEU A 87 13.40 -1.07 -6.26
CA LEU A 87 12.96 -2.28 -6.94
C LEU A 87 13.12 -3.52 -6.05
N VAL A 88 14.24 -3.64 -5.35
CA VAL A 88 14.51 -4.74 -4.42
C VAL A 88 13.53 -4.72 -3.24
N GLN A 89 13.28 -3.55 -2.65
CA GLN A 89 12.31 -3.43 -1.55
C GLN A 89 10.90 -3.84 -1.99
N VAL A 90 10.47 -3.41 -3.17
CA VAL A 90 9.16 -3.77 -3.74
C VAL A 90 9.09 -5.27 -3.97
N ALA A 91 10.09 -5.85 -4.63
CA ALA A 91 10.13 -7.28 -4.91
C ALA A 91 10.01 -8.15 -3.64
N ILE A 92 10.67 -7.74 -2.56
CA ILE A 92 10.63 -8.46 -1.29
C ILE A 92 9.27 -8.28 -0.61
N ASN A 93 8.69 -7.08 -0.64
CA ASN A 93 7.33 -6.87 -0.14
C ASN A 93 6.30 -7.70 -0.93
N ASP A 94 6.41 -7.76 -2.25
CA ASP A 94 5.53 -8.57 -3.10
C ASP A 94 5.64 -10.05 -2.76
N LEU A 95 6.86 -10.56 -2.56
CA LEU A 95 7.08 -11.95 -2.18
C LEU A 95 6.48 -12.26 -0.81
N ILE A 96 6.69 -11.38 0.18
CA ILE A 96 6.09 -11.53 1.51
C ILE A 96 4.56 -11.47 1.40
N MET A 97 4.01 -10.59 0.57
CA MET A 97 2.56 -10.42 0.38
C MET A 97 1.86 -11.69 -0.05
N VAL A 98 2.47 -12.49 -0.93
CA VAL A 98 1.90 -13.78 -1.37
C VAL A 98 1.57 -14.70 -0.19
N PHE A 99 2.38 -14.68 0.87
CA PHE A 99 2.23 -15.59 2.01
C PHE A 99 1.65 -14.92 3.26
N ALA A 100 1.93 -13.63 3.48
CA ALA A 100 1.63 -12.93 4.72
C ALA A 100 0.34 -12.13 4.67
N PHE A 101 -0.10 -11.67 3.49
CA PHE A 101 -1.31 -10.84 3.36
C PHE A 101 -2.55 -11.55 3.92
N ALA A 102 -2.87 -12.75 3.42
CA ALA A 102 -4.07 -13.47 3.83
C ALA A 102 -4.03 -13.83 5.33
N PRO A 103 -2.96 -14.43 5.90
CA PRO A 103 -2.92 -14.73 7.33
C PRO A 103 -3.03 -13.50 8.23
N ILE A 104 -2.33 -12.40 7.92
CA ILE A 104 -2.37 -11.19 8.74
C ILE A 104 -3.73 -10.51 8.63
N ALA A 105 -4.30 -10.41 7.42
CA ALA A 105 -5.64 -9.85 7.22
C ALA A 105 -6.69 -10.66 7.97
N THR A 106 -6.69 -12.00 7.84
CA THR A 106 -7.63 -12.87 8.56
C THR A 106 -7.47 -12.76 10.07
N TRP A 107 -6.24 -12.68 10.58
CA TRP A 107 -6.00 -12.51 12.01
C TRP A 107 -6.56 -11.17 12.53
N LEU A 108 -6.21 -10.04 11.89
CA LEU A 108 -6.63 -8.70 12.32
C LEU A 108 -8.15 -8.46 12.13
N LEU A 109 -8.72 -9.00 11.06
CA LEU A 109 -10.17 -8.95 10.81
C LEU A 109 -10.93 -9.88 11.77
N GLY A 110 -10.38 -11.04 12.11
CA GLY A 110 -10.93 -11.95 13.11
C GLY A 110 -10.96 -11.35 14.51
N VAL A 111 -9.94 -10.56 14.88
CA VAL A 111 -9.94 -9.76 16.12
C VAL A 111 -11.04 -8.68 16.11
N SER A 112 -11.54 -8.31 14.93
CA SER A 112 -12.63 -7.35 14.73
C SER A 112 -13.99 -8.02 14.46
N ASP A 113 -14.16 -9.30 14.82
CA ASP A 113 -15.37 -10.12 14.63
C ASP A 113 -15.86 -10.22 13.17
N VAL A 114 -14.94 -10.12 12.20
CA VAL A 114 -15.24 -10.32 10.78
C VAL A 114 -14.75 -11.69 10.33
N LEU A 115 -15.68 -12.54 9.91
CA LEU A 115 -15.35 -13.83 9.28
C LEU A 115 -14.90 -13.61 7.84
N VAL A 116 -13.66 -14.02 7.54
CA VAL A 116 -13.05 -13.87 6.21
C VAL A 116 -12.89 -15.24 5.56
N PRO A 117 -13.58 -15.53 4.45
CA PRO A 117 -13.36 -16.73 3.65
C PRO A 117 -11.93 -16.76 3.09
N TRP A 118 -11.18 -17.83 3.41
CA TRP A 118 -9.83 -18.04 2.90
C TRP A 118 -9.78 -18.12 1.37
N ASP A 119 -10.82 -18.71 0.77
CA ASP A 119 -10.94 -18.85 -0.68
C ASP A 119 -10.89 -17.49 -1.38
N THR A 120 -11.58 -16.48 -0.83
CA THR A 120 -11.58 -15.12 -1.37
C THR A 120 -10.19 -14.47 -1.27
N MET A 121 -9.49 -14.63 -0.14
CA MET A 121 -8.16 -14.04 0.06
C MET A 121 -7.13 -14.67 -0.87
N LEU A 122 -7.14 -16.01 -0.94
CA LEU A 122 -6.23 -16.76 -1.80
C LEU A 122 -6.50 -16.48 -3.28
N THR A 123 -7.77 -16.36 -3.68
CA THR A 123 -8.14 -16.00 -5.05
C THR A 123 -7.66 -14.59 -5.39
N ALA A 124 -7.83 -13.62 -4.50
CA ALA A 124 -7.37 -12.25 -4.71
C ALA A 124 -5.84 -12.19 -4.83
N VAL A 125 -5.09 -12.83 -3.93
CA VAL A 125 -3.63 -12.90 -4.01
C VAL A 125 -3.18 -13.63 -5.29
N GLY A 126 -3.84 -14.73 -5.64
CA GLY A 126 -3.58 -15.47 -6.87
C GLY A 126 -3.75 -14.61 -8.12
N LEU A 127 -4.87 -13.90 -8.22
CA LEU A 127 -5.23 -13.10 -9.40
C LEU A 127 -4.44 -11.80 -9.50
N PHE A 128 -4.27 -11.07 -8.40
CA PHE A 128 -3.67 -9.73 -8.41
C PHE A 128 -2.15 -9.73 -8.23
N VAL A 129 -1.57 -10.79 -7.66
CA VAL A 129 -0.14 -10.87 -7.37
C VAL A 129 0.52 -12.01 -8.15
N VAL A 130 0.06 -13.25 -7.96
CA VAL A 130 0.74 -14.43 -8.52
C VAL A 130 0.67 -14.47 -10.05
N VAL A 131 -0.52 -14.24 -10.64
CA VAL A 131 -0.70 -14.26 -12.10
C VAL A 131 0.15 -13.18 -12.80
N PRO A 132 0.13 -11.89 -12.40
CA PRO A 132 0.98 -10.87 -12.99
C PRO A 132 2.48 -11.17 -12.84
N LEU A 133 2.92 -11.66 -11.68
CA LEU A 133 4.32 -12.03 -11.45
C LEU A 133 4.75 -13.19 -12.34
N ALA A 134 3.93 -14.24 -12.46
CA ALA A 134 4.20 -15.39 -13.32
C ALA A 134 4.26 -14.97 -14.80
N ALA A 135 3.34 -14.12 -15.25
CA ALA A 135 3.35 -13.58 -16.61
C ALA A 135 4.60 -12.74 -16.89
N GLY A 136 5.02 -11.89 -15.94
CA GLY A 136 6.25 -11.11 -16.04
C GLY A 136 7.50 -11.97 -16.09
N TRP A 137 7.57 -13.00 -15.25
CA TRP A 137 8.68 -13.97 -15.24
C TRP A 137 8.76 -14.77 -16.54
N LEU A 138 7.63 -15.28 -17.03
CA LEU A 138 7.56 -16.01 -18.29
C LEU A 138 7.99 -15.13 -19.47
N THR A 139 7.53 -13.88 -19.50
CA THR A 139 7.93 -12.91 -20.54
C THR A 139 9.45 -12.70 -20.55
N ARG A 140 10.08 -12.62 -19.38
CA ARG A 140 11.54 -12.48 -19.25
C ARG A 140 12.29 -13.71 -19.75
N LEU A 141 11.78 -14.91 -19.43
CA LEU A 141 12.32 -16.19 -19.91
C LEU A 141 12.22 -16.38 -21.42
N LEU A 142 11.18 -15.82 -22.05
CA LEU A 142 10.97 -15.89 -23.49
C LEU A 142 11.87 -14.90 -24.25
N LEU A 143 12.06 -13.68 -23.73
CA LEU A 143 12.84 -12.64 -24.41
C LEU A 143 14.36 -12.88 -24.32
N ARG A 144 14.86 -13.42 -23.19
CA ARG A 144 16.28 -13.73 -22.91
C ARG A 144 17.29 -12.65 -23.33
N SER A 145 16.88 -11.38 -23.31
CA SER A 145 17.66 -10.27 -23.84
C SER A 145 17.29 -8.99 -23.12
N GLU A 146 18.25 -8.44 -22.37
CA GLU A 146 18.07 -7.19 -21.59
C GLU A 146 17.62 -6.03 -22.46
N THR A 147 18.16 -5.90 -23.68
CA THR A 147 17.75 -4.84 -24.61
C THR A 147 16.30 -4.97 -25.08
N ARG A 148 15.81 -6.20 -25.31
CA ARG A 148 14.40 -6.44 -25.66
C ARG A 148 13.46 -6.21 -24.48
N ILE A 149 13.89 -6.59 -23.27
CA ILE A 149 13.15 -6.33 -22.04
C ILE A 149 13.01 -4.83 -21.83
N GLN A 150 14.10 -4.06 -21.92
CA GLN A 150 14.07 -2.61 -21.78
C GLN A 150 13.15 -1.93 -22.81
N ARG A 151 13.18 -2.36 -24.07
CA ARG A 151 12.25 -1.84 -25.11
C ARG A 151 10.80 -2.13 -24.74
N LEU A 152 10.49 -3.35 -24.32
CA LEU A 152 9.14 -3.72 -23.90
C LEU A 152 8.70 -2.91 -22.68
N GLU A 153 9.56 -2.71 -21.69
CA GLU A 153 9.26 -1.88 -20.52
C GLU A 153 8.94 -0.43 -20.90
N VAL A 154 9.67 0.16 -21.85
CA VAL A 154 9.37 1.51 -22.35
C VAL A 154 8.02 1.56 -23.05
N GLN A 155 7.67 0.53 -23.83
CA GLN A 155 6.38 0.45 -24.53
C GLN A 155 5.19 0.21 -23.59
N LEU A 156 5.39 -0.54 -22.51
CA LEU A 156 4.35 -0.86 -21.53
C LEU A 156 4.10 0.27 -20.54
N LYS A 157 5.07 1.16 -20.27
CA LYS A 157 4.91 2.27 -19.31
C LYS A 157 3.66 3.13 -19.55
N PRO A 158 3.39 3.63 -20.78
CA PRO A 158 2.17 4.40 -21.04
C PRO A 158 0.89 3.58 -20.84
N VAL A 159 0.90 2.30 -21.24
CA VAL A 159 -0.25 1.40 -21.08
C VAL A 159 -0.53 1.17 -19.60
N ALA A 160 0.50 0.89 -18.80
CA ALA A 160 0.38 0.72 -17.35
C ALA A 160 -0.19 1.98 -16.67
N MET A 161 0.26 3.17 -17.08
CA MET A 161 -0.30 4.43 -16.57
C MET A 161 -1.76 4.62 -16.97
N LEU A 162 -2.11 4.34 -18.22
CA LEU A 162 -3.47 4.44 -18.71
C LEU A 162 -4.39 3.44 -17.99
N SER A 163 -3.95 2.20 -17.80
CA SER A 163 -4.68 1.17 -17.05
C SER A 163 -4.88 1.54 -15.59
N LEU A 164 -3.86 2.11 -14.94
CA LEU A 164 -3.96 2.62 -13.57
C LEU A 164 -5.02 3.72 -13.48
N ILE A 165 -4.92 4.76 -14.32
CA ILE A 165 -5.87 5.88 -14.35
C ILE A 165 -7.28 5.37 -14.66
N ALA A 166 -7.43 4.48 -15.64
CA ALA A 166 -8.71 3.88 -15.98
C ALA A 166 -9.32 3.10 -14.81
N THR A 167 -8.51 2.32 -14.09
CA THR A 167 -8.96 1.57 -12.90
C THR A 167 -9.42 2.52 -11.81
N VAL A 168 -8.63 3.55 -11.50
CA VAL A 168 -9.00 4.58 -10.53
C VAL A 168 -10.32 5.27 -10.92
N LEU A 169 -10.45 5.69 -12.18
CA LEU A 169 -11.68 6.31 -12.69
C LEU A 169 -12.89 5.38 -12.55
N VAL A 170 -12.76 4.10 -12.88
CA VAL A 170 -13.84 3.12 -12.72
C VAL A 170 -14.20 2.94 -11.25
N LEU A 171 -13.21 2.79 -10.35
CA LEU A 171 -13.45 2.66 -8.92
C LEU A 171 -14.23 3.86 -8.35
N PHE A 172 -13.81 5.08 -8.71
CA PHE A 172 -14.52 6.30 -8.28
C PHE A 172 -15.89 6.44 -8.93
N MET A 173 -16.05 6.06 -10.20
CA MET A 173 -17.34 6.10 -10.88
C MET A 173 -18.34 5.16 -10.20
N VAL A 174 -17.90 3.94 -9.87
CA VAL A 174 -18.73 2.94 -9.20
C VAL A 174 -19.10 3.39 -7.78
N GLN A 175 -18.20 4.11 -7.08
CA GLN A 175 -18.48 4.62 -5.74
C GLN A 175 -18.95 6.07 -5.65
N ALA A 176 -19.21 6.73 -6.77
CA ALA A 176 -19.55 8.15 -6.81
C ALA A 176 -20.79 8.47 -5.96
N GLN A 177 -21.82 7.61 -6.00
CA GLN A 177 -23.04 7.80 -5.23
C GLN A 177 -22.80 7.67 -3.72
N ALA A 178 -22.00 6.68 -3.29
CA ALA A 178 -21.66 6.48 -1.88
C ALA A 178 -20.84 7.66 -1.33
N ILE A 179 -19.92 8.18 -2.14
CA ILE A 179 -19.08 9.34 -1.83
C ILE A 179 -19.94 10.61 -1.68
N LEU A 180 -20.79 10.90 -2.66
CA LEU A 180 -21.63 12.10 -2.65
C LEU A 180 -22.75 12.03 -1.59
N GLY A 181 -23.27 10.83 -1.30
CA GLY A 181 -24.35 10.62 -0.35
C GLY A 181 -23.93 10.69 1.12
N ASN A 182 -22.65 10.45 1.43
CA ASN A 182 -22.16 10.35 2.82
C ASN A 182 -20.85 11.14 3.05
N PRO A 183 -20.84 12.48 2.86
CA PRO A 183 -19.64 13.29 3.03
C PRO A 183 -19.06 13.23 4.44
N LEU A 184 -19.92 13.10 5.47
CA LEU A 184 -19.46 12.94 6.85
C LEU A 184 -18.64 11.65 7.03
N ALA A 185 -19.09 10.54 6.45
CA ALA A 185 -18.37 9.27 6.54
C ALA A 185 -16.98 9.35 5.92
N ILE A 186 -16.84 10.07 4.79
CA ILE A 186 -15.54 10.33 4.15
C ILE A 186 -14.59 11.02 5.12
N VAL A 187 -15.04 12.10 5.77
CA VAL A 187 -14.20 12.85 6.72
C VAL A 187 -13.81 11.97 7.91
N LEU A 188 -14.76 11.22 8.47
CA LEU A 188 -14.50 10.34 9.63
C LEU A 188 -13.52 9.21 9.30
N ILE A 189 -13.52 8.69 8.08
CA ILE A 189 -12.56 7.67 7.62
C ILE A 189 -11.22 8.32 7.24
N ALA A 190 -11.24 9.49 6.62
CA ALA A 190 -10.04 10.18 6.18
C ALA A 190 -9.13 10.56 7.36
N ILE A 191 -9.69 11.02 8.48
CA ILE A 191 -8.90 11.44 9.67
C ILE A 191 -7.93 10.34 10.16
N PRO A 192 -8.39 9.12 10.52
CA PRO A 192 -7.47 8.07 10.96
C PRO A 192 -6.51 7.62 9.86
N LEU A 193 -6.93 7.60 8.58
CA LEU A 193 -6.05 7.25 7.47
C LEU A 193 -4.92 8.26 7.28
N ILE A 194 -5.20 9.56 7.35
CA ILE A 194 -4.18 10.62 7.28
C ILE A 194 -3.21 10.45 8.44
N LEU A 195 -3.74 10.35 9.66
CA LEU A 195 -2.94 10.20 10.86
C LEU A 195 -2.01 8.98 10.76
N GLN A 196 -2.54 7.86 10.30
CA GLN A 196 -1.79 6.63 10.09
C GLN A 196 -0.65 6.80 9.08
N THR A 197 -0.94 7.39 7.91
CA THR A 197 0.08 7.59 6.87
C THR A 197 1.23 8.46 7.36
N TYR A 198 0.93 9.57 8.06
CA TYR A 198 1.95 10.39 8.70
C TYR A 198 2.70 9.66 9.81
N LEU A 199 1.99 8.92 10.66
CA LEU A 199 2.59 8.16 11.75
C LEU A 199 3.61 7.15 11.22
N ILE A 200 3.23 6.38 10.20
CA ILE A 200 4.10 5.37 9.61
C ILE A 200 5.30 6.00 8.90
N PHE A 201 5.09 7.10 8.17
CA PHE A 201 6.18 7.86 7.58
C PHE A 201 7.21 8.29 8.64
N TRP A 202 6.74 8.89 9.73
CA TRP A 202 7.63 9.36 10.80
C TRP A 202 8.34 8.22 11.52
N ILE A 203 7.66 7.11 11.81
CA ILE A 203 8.28 5.93 12.42
C ILE A 203 9.40 5.40 11.51
N ALA A 204 9.10 5.20 10.23
CA ALA A 204 10.08 4.69 9.27
C ALA A 204 11.25 5.66 9.09
N ALA A 205 10.97 6.96 8.88
CA ALA A 205 12.00 7.98 8.70
C ALA A 205 12.93 8.08 9.91
N GLN A 206 12.37 8.11 11.12
CA GLN A 206 13.15 8.18 12.36
C GLN A 206 13.96 6.91 12.62
N TRP A 207 13.45 5.74 12.25
CA TRP A 207 14.20 4.50 12.35
C TRP A 207 15.36 4.47 11.35
N MET A 208 15.10 4.85 10.09
CA MET A 208 16.14 4.97 9.06
C MET A 208 17.24 5.95 9.47
N LEU A 209 16.87 7.09 10.05
CA LEU A 209 17.80 8.10 10.56
C LEU A 209 18.69 7.53 11.67
N ARG A 210 18.11 6.87 12.69
CA ARG A 210 18.88 6.23 13.78
C ARG A 210 19.84 5.17 13.27
N TRP A 211 19.51 4.51 12.16
CA TRP A 211 20.36 3.53 11.51
C TRP A 211 21.29 4.10 10.45
N HIS A 212 21.36 5.43 10.35
CA HIS A 212 22.25 6.17 9.47
C HIS A 212 22.15 5.68 8.02
N GLN A 213 20.92 5.40 7.57
CA GLN A 213 20.68 5.00 6.17
C GLN A 213 20.81 6.23 5.26
N PRO A 214 21.42 6.09 4.07
CA PRO A 214 21.51 7.20 3.11
C PRO A 214 20.14 7.73 2.73
N ARG A 215 20.02 9.02 2.43
CA ARG A 215 18.77 9.65 1.98
C ARG A 215 18.11 8.91 0.83
N SER A 216 18.90 8.45 -0.14
CA SER A 216 18.43 7.70 -1.32
C SER A 216 17.74 6.37 -0.98
N ILE A 217 17.83 5.91 0.27
CA ILE A 217 17.18 4.71 0.80
C ILE A 217 16.17 5.07 1.89
N ALA A 218 16.53 5.98 2.79
CA ALA A 218 15.71 6.40 3.92
C ALA A 218 14.42 7.09 3.47
N ALA A 219 14.50 8.06 2.55
CA ALA A 219 13.32 8.80 2.11
C ALA A 219 12.34 7.91 1.31
N PRO A 220 12.78 7.15 0.29
CA PRO A 220 11.91 6.18 -0.38
C PRO A 220 11.40 5.09 0.56
N GLY A 221 12.22 4.60 1.48
CA GLY A 221 11.81 3.57 2.44
C GLY A 221 10.71 4.05 3.39
N ALA A 222 10.76 5.30 3.82
CA ALA A 222 9.68 5.91 4.60
C ALA A 222 8.38 6.04 3.80
N MET A 223 8.48 6.37 2.50
CA MET A 223 7.31 6.40 1.60
C MET A 223 6.73 5.01 1.34
N ILE A 224 7.59 4.01 1.11
CA ILE A 224 7.19 2.60 0.93
C ILE A 224 6.43 2.11 2.17
N GLY A 225 6.90 2.49 3.36
CA GLY A 225 6.20 2.24 4.62
C GLY A 225 4.80 2.85 4.64
N ALA A 226 4.69 4.12 4.27
CA ALA A 226 3.45 4.89 4.40
C ALA A 226 2.37 4.53 3.35
N SER A 227 2.78 4.18 2.12
CA SER A 227 1.84 3.92 1.00
C SER A 227 1.09 2.60 1.11
N ASN A 228 -0.13 2.54 0.55
CA ASN A 228 -1.01 1.37 0.55
C ASN A 228 -1.25 0.83 -0.87
N PHE A 229 -1.59 -0.45 -0.97
CA PHE A 229 -2.01 -1.08 -2.23
C PHE A 229 -3.53 -1.12 -2.32
N PHE A 230 -4.09 -0.05 -2.88
CA PHE A 230 -5.53 0.13 -2.88
C PHE A 230 -6.26 -0.84 -3.82
N GLU A 231 -5.69 -1.23 -4.96
CA GLU A 231 -6.39 -2.08 -5.93
C GLU A 231 -6.71 -3.45 -5.31
N LEU A 232 -5.72 -4.05 -4.64
CA LEU A 232 -5.92 -5.30 -3.92
C LEU A 232 -6.92 -5.12 -2.77
N ALA A 233 -6.78 -4.06 -1.96
CA ALA A 233 -7.65 -3.80 -0.82
C ALA A 233 -9.12 -3.60 -1.24
N VAL A 234 -9.35 -2.80 -2.29
CA VAL A 234 -10.68 -2.54 -2.85
C VAL A 234 -11.28 -3.82 -3.44
N ALA A 235 -10.52 -4.58 -4.22
CA ALA A 235 -11.00 -5.83 -4.82
C ALA A 235 -11.41 -6.85 -3.74
N VAL A 236 -10.58 -6.98 -2.70
CA VAL A 236 -10.87 -7.83 -1.55
C VAL A 236 -12.10 -7.34 -0.78
N ALA A 237 -12.20 -6.04 -0.49
CA ALA A 237 -13.34 -5.47 0.22
C ALA A 237 -14.65 -5.69 -0.53
N ILE A 238 -14.67 -5.46 -1.85
CA ILE A 238 -15.83 -5.71 -2.70
C ILE A 238 -16.19 -7.19 -2.71
N SER A 239 -15.21 -8.09 -2.79
CA SER A 239 -15.48 -9.52 -2.82
C SER A 239 -16.00 -10.07 -1.50
N LEU A 240 -15.63 -9.47 -0.37
CA LEU A 240 -16.03 -9.91 0.97
C LEU A 240 -17.35 -9.29 1.44
N PHE A 241 -17.47 -7.97 1.27
CA PHE A 241 -18.56 -7.19 1.84
C PHE A 241 -19.55 -6.68 0.79
N GLY A 242 -19.22 -6.83 -0.49
CA GLY A 242 -20.01 -6.29 -1.59
C GLY A 242 -19.62 -4.85 -1.92
N LEU A 243 -20.07 -4.42 -3.10
CA LEU A 243 -19.72 -3.12 -3.66
C LEU A 243 -20.24 -1.94 -2.83
N ASN A 244 -21.47 -2.02 -2.34
CA ASN A 244 -22.12 -0.93 -1.62
C ASN A 244 -21.80 -0.91 -0.12
N SER A 245 -20.80 -1.68 0.32
CA SER A 245 -20.40 -1.78 1.73
C SER A 245 -19.58 -0.57 2.20
N GLY A 246 -19.59 -0.35 3.51
CA GLY A 246 -18.70 0.58 4.16
C GLY A 246 -17.22 0.20 4.02
N ALA A 247 -16.91 -1.10 3.93
CA ALA A 247 -15.54 -1.57 3.73
C ALA A 247 -15.01 -1.12 2.36
N ALA A 248 -15.81 -1.32 1.31
CA ALA A 248 -15.48 -0.81 -0.02
C ALA A 248 -15.35 0.71 -0.03
N LEU A 249 -16.27 1.45 0.62
CA LEU A 249 -16.16 2.90 0.75
C LEU A 249 -14.85 3.33 1.43
N ALA A 250 -14.49 2.70 2.55
CA ALA A 250 -13.27 3.03 3.29
C ALA A 250 -12.00 2.82 2.46
N THR A 251 -11.95 1.75 1.65
CA THR A 251 -10.82 1.52 0.74
C THR A 251 -10.68 2.61 -0.33
N VAL A 252 -11.81 3.11 -0.88
CA VAL A 252 -11.81 4.19 -1.88
C VAL A 252 -11.48 5.56 -1.27
N VAL A 253 -11.94 5.83 -0.04
CA VAL A 253 -11.52 7.02 0.70
C VAL A 253 -10.00 7.03 0.93
N GLY A 254 -9.40 5.85 1.17
CA GLY A 254 -7.95 5.70 1.20
C GLY A 254 -7.27 6.22 -0.07
N VAL A 255 -7.75 5.83 -1.25
CA VAL A 255 -7.22 6.31 -2.55
C VAL A 255 -7.30 7.83 -2.66
N LEU A 256 -8.46 8.40 -2.29
CA LEU A 256 -8.71 9.83 -2.39
C LEU A 256 -7.71 10.64 -1.55
N VAL A 257 -7.39 10.13 -0.37
CA VAL A 257 -6.58 10.82 0.63
C VAL A 257 -5.09 10.54 0.46
N GLU A 258 -4.72 9.36 -0.04
CA GLU A 258 -3.33 8.93 -0.12
C GLU A 258 -2.50 9.81 -1.05
N VAL A 259 -2.98 10.12 -2.26
CA VAL A 259 -2.18 10.89 -3.24
C VAL A 259 -1.80 12.29 -2.72
N PRO A 260 -2.72 13.13 -2.20
CA PRO A 260 -2.35 14.41 -1.60
C PRO A 260 -1.40 14.29 -0.41
N VAL A 261 -1.62 13.31 0.46
CA VAL A 261 -0.77 13.08 1.64
C VAL A 261 0.63 12.62 1.23
N MET A 262 0.76 11.71 0.28
CA MET A 262 2.05 11.25 -0.21
C MET A 262 2.83 12.40 -0.88
N LEU A 263 2.18 13.25 -1.67
CA LEU A 263 2.82 14.43 -2.25
C LEU A 263 3.29 15.43 -1.18
N SER A 264 2.52 15.62 -0.11
CA SER A 264 2.94 16.47 1.00
C SER A 264 4.11 15.86 1.77
N LEU A 265 4.12 14.54 1.98
CA LEU A 265 5.25 13.81 2.59
C LEU A 265 6.50 13.91 1.73
N VAL A 266 6.40 13.80 0.41
CA VAL A 266 7.51 14.03 -0.53
C VAL A 266 8.07 15.45 -0.36
N ALA A 267 7.20 16.46 -0.29
CA ALA A 267 7.64 17.83 -0.05
C ALA A 267 8.35 17.99 1.31
N ILE A 268 7.88 17.29 2.35
CA ILE A 268 8.52 17.26 3.67
C ILE A 268 9.89 16.58 3.59
N ALA A 269 9.98 15.40 2.99
CA ALA A 269 11.23 14.65 2.86
C ALA A 269 12.29 15.43 2.08
N ASN A 270 11.87 16.14 1.03
CA ASN A 270 12.78 16.93 0.21
C ASN A 270 13.35 18.15 0.93
N ARG A 271 12.57 18.77 1.83
CA ARG A 271 12.95 19.99 2.57
C ARG A 271 13.63 19.71 3.91
N ASN A 272 13.41 18.55 4.52
CA ASN A 272 13.86 18.26 5.87
C ASN A 272 15.21 17.54 5.86
N GLU A 273 16.29 18.33 5.85
CA GLU A 273 17.67 17.83 5.88
C GLU A 273 18.04 17.18 7.23
N ASP A 274 17.38 17.56 8.32
CA ASP A 274 17.60 16.92 9.63
C ASP A 274 17.08 15.47 9.65
N LEU A 275 15.95 15.24 8.99
CA LEU A 275 15.33 13.91 8.91
C LEU A 275 15.98 13.03 7.82
N PHE A 276 16.43 13.65 6.73
CA PHE A 276 17.11 12.99 5.61
C PHE A 276 18.40 13.73 5.24
N PRO A 277 19.49 13.51 6.00
CA PRO A 277 20.78 14.12 5.74
C PRO A 277 21.32 13.73 4.37
N ALA A 278 22.01 14.67 3.71
CA ALA A 278 22.67 14.48 2.42
C ALA A 278 23.80 13.42 2.49
#